data_AF-A0A924PBV9-F1
#
_entry.id   AF-A0A924PBV9-F1
#
_cell.length_a   1.000
_cell.length_b   1.000
_cell.length_c   1.000
_cell.angle_alpha   90.00
_cell.angle_beta   90.00
_cell.angle_gamma   90.00
#
_symmetry.space_group_name_H-M   'P 1'
#
loop_
_entity.id
_entity.type
_entity.pdbx_description
1 polymer ?
#
loop_
_entity_poly.entity_id
_entity_poly.type
_entity_poly.pdbx_seq_one_letter_code
_entity_poly.pdbx_strand_id
1 'polypeptide(L)'
;MTPKTTTEKSPELQPRRYLGLELAGAKNQKTALAALEYYPKEKKIFLLDTYDKIAAHDEQTGDDALLEVVHELRGISHGVHMMGVNVPLELPPCLVCTCTTSECSTPAASWMRAFVKESALKTDRNVRVKEITPYTQRPVELWVRYKVLENLTPELMFEIDEALGGTKAPLTARMSFLKRSLTDLSLVEVWPKLSIASLAPQLDVSKRALMSYRHLEEGVHARAELLEAFVEDHGIFIYERDVKKLTQSLTAFDAFICAYTALLSDQGRTVKMPKGFPAATGWVEYPVAPEPSET
;
A
#
# COMPACT_ATOMS: atom_id res chain seq x y z
N MET A 1 29.68 44.99 -11.48
CA MET A 1 28.86 43.82 -11.84
C MET A 1 29.13 42.74 -10.83
N THR A 2 28.32 42.66 -9.77
CA THR A 2 28.40 41.62 -8.76
C THR A 2 27.76 40.34 -9.30
N PRO A 3 28.40 39.16 -9.18
CA PRO A 3 27.81 37.91 -9.64
C PRO A 3 26.59 37.59 -8.78
N LYS A 4 25.44 37.34 -9.43
CA LYS A 4 24.27 36.77 -8.77
C LYS A 4 24.62 35.35 -8.35
N THR A 5 24.78 35.14 -7.05
CA THR A 5 24.79 33.83 -6.42
C THR A 5 23.45 33.15 -6.72
N THR A 6 23.48 32.18 -7.62
CA THR A 6 22.42 31.17 -7.76
C THR A 6 22.33 30.42 -6.44
N THR A 7 21.36 30.78 -5.60
CA THR A 7 20.97 30.01 -4.43
C THR A 7 20.52 28.63 -4.90
N GLU A 8 21.39 27.63 -4.74
CA GLU A 8 21.01 26.22 -4.77
C GLU A 8 19.86 26.04 -3.75
N LYS A 9 18.66 25.77 -4.25
CA LYS A 9 17.51 25.46 -3.40
C LYS A 9 17.83 24.17 -2.65
N SER A 10 17.88 24.23 -1.32
CA SER A 10 18.06 23.05 -0.48
C SER A 10 17.04 21.96 -0.88
N PRO A 11 17.47 20.71 -1.11
CA PRO A 11 16.61 19.62 -1.61
C PRO A 11 15.44 19.28 -0.68
N GLU A 12 15.46 19.73 0.59
CA GLU A 12 14.38 19.50 1.57
C GLU A 12 13.09 20.27 1.31
N LEU A 13 13.11 21.34 0.51
CA LEU A 13 11.96 22.25 0.34
C LEU A 13 11.28 22.15 -1.04
N GLN A 14 11.74 21.22 -1.90
CA GLN A 14 11.11 21.03 -3.21
C GLN A 14 9.83 20.20 -3.11
N PRO A 15 8.82 20.45 -3.96
CA PRO A 15 7.66 19.58 -4.07
C PRO A 15 8.09 18.14 -4.37
N ARG A 16 7.42 17.17 -3.74
CA ARG A 16 7.68 15.74 -3.94
C ARG A 16 6.42 15.04 -4.41
N ARG A 17 6.55 14.19 -5.42
CA ARG A 17 5.43 13.42 -5.98
C ARG A 17 5.44 11.98 -5.51
N TYR A 18 4.26 11.49 -5.17
CA TYR A 18 4.01 10.12 -4.73
C TYR A 18 2.98 9.49 -5.63
N LEU A 19 3.26 8.27 -6.08
CA LEU A 19 2.30 7.49 -6.85
C LEU A 19 1.71 6.38 -6.00
N GLY A 20 0.50 5.96 -6.32
CA GLY A 20 -0.16 4.82 -5.70
C GLY A 20 -0.77 3.94 -6.75
N LEU A 21 -0.44 2.65 -6.73
CA LEU A 21 -0.80 1.68 -7.75
C LEU A 21 -1.69 0.59 -7.17
N GLU A 22 -2.93 0.52 -7.65
CA GLU A 22 -3.79 -0.65 -7.52
C GLU A 22 -3.66 -1.49 -8.79
N LEU A 23 -2.86 -2.55 -8.72
CA LEU A 23 -2.62 -3.42 -9.87
C LEU A 23 -3.73 -4.47 -9.97
N ALA A 24 -4.37 -4.54 -11.14
CA ALA A 24 -5.35 -5.57 -11.43
C ALA A 24 -4.77 -6.65 -12.37
N GLY A 25 -5.59 -7.60 -12.81
CA GLY A 25 -5.13 -8.66 -13.72
C GLY A 25 -4.77 -8.07 -15.08
N ALA A 26 -3.70 -8.55 -15.73
CA ALA A 26 -3.21 -7.99 -17.00
C ALA A 26 -4.27 -7.92 -18.14
N LYS A 27 -5.32 -8.76 -18.06
CA LYS A 27 -6.41 -8.81 -19.03
C LYS A 27 -7.67 -8.05 -18.60
N ASN A 28 -7.69 -7.44 -17.42
CA ASN A 28 -8.83 -6.66 -16.95
C ASN A 28 -8.51 -5.16 -16.90
N GLN A 29 -9.49 -4.34 -17.22
CA GLN A 29 -9.36 -2.88 -17.30
C GLN A 29 -9.65 -2.25 -15.93
N LYS A 30 -8.94 -2.70 -14.90
CA LYS A 30 -9.18 -2.30 -13.50
C LYS A 30 -7.92 -1.78 -12.80
N THR A 31 -6.79 -1.69 -13.50
CA THR A 31 -5.58 -1.11 -12.93
C THR A 31 -5.82 0.38 -12.74
N ALA A 32 -5.49 0.91 -11.58
CA ALA A 32 -5.63 2.33 -11.27
C ALA A 32 -4.35 2.90 -10.67
N LEU A 33 -4.10 4.18 -10.96
CA LEU A 33 -2.95 4.93 -10.48
C LEU A 33 -3.41 6.28 -9.95
N ALA A 34 -2.98 6.65 -8.74
CA ALA A 34 -3.21 7.98 -8.16
C ALA A 34 -1.87 8.72 -8.03
N ALA A 35 -1.89 10.03 -8.25
CA ALA A 35 -0.72 10.89 -8.13
C ALA A 35 -0.95 11.98 -7.09
N LEU A 36 -0.18 11.94 -5.99
CA LEU A 36 -0.15 12.97 -4.96
C LEU A 36 1.09 13.85 -5.11
N GLU A 37 0.95 15.12 -4.77
CA GLU A 37 2.08 16.04 -4.64
C GLU A 37 2.07 16.69 -3.25
N TYR A 38 3.20 16.57 -2.57
CA TYR A 38 3.43 17.17 -1.28
C TYR A 38 4.31 18.39 -1.42
N TYR A 39 3.91 19.48 -0.77
CA TYR A 39 4.63 20.73 -0.70
C TYR A 39 5.18 20.89 0.74
N PRO A 40 6.45 20.53 1.01
CA PRO A 40 6.98 20.48 2.37
C PRO A 40 6.93 21.82 3.11
N LYS A 41 7.13 22.92 2.38
CA LYS A 41 7.13 24.27 2.94
C LYS A 41 5.75 24.69 3.44
N GLU A 42 4.71 24.42 2.66
CA GLU A 42 3.32 24.76 2.98
C GLU A 42 2.63 23.67 3.80
N LYS A 43 3.25 22.48 3.94
CA LYS A 43 2.67 21.26 4.52
C LYS A 43 1.32 20.89 3.87
N LYS A 44 1.20 21.10 2.56
CA LYS A 44 -0.02 20.79 1.80
C LYS A 44 0.16 19.57 0.91
N ILE A 45 -0.91 18.80 0.78
CA ILE A 45 -0.98 17.62 -0.08
C ILE A 45 -2.05 17.88 -1.12
N PHE A 46 -1.75 17.61 -2.40
CA PHE A 46 -2.70 17.72 -3.50
C PHE A 46 -2.82 16.38 -4.20
N LEU A 47 -4.06 15.94 -4.45
CA LEU A 47 -4.30 14.93 -5.47
C LEU A 47 -4.26 15.62 -6.85
N LEU A 48 -3.25 15.29 -7.64
CA LEU A 48 -3.05 15.87 -8.96
C LEU A 48 -3.99 15.24 -9.98
N ASP A 49 -4.02 13.91 -10.04
CA ASP A 49 -4.92 13.15 -10.90
C ASP A 49 -5.09 11.72 -10.38
N THR A 50 -6.13 11.07 -10.89
CA THR A 50 -6.36 9.64 -10.75
C THR A 50 -6.70 9.05 -12.12
N TYR A 51 -5.86 8.11 -12.55
CA TYR A 51 -5.98 7.34 -13.76
C TYR A 51 -6.69 6.03 -13.40
N ASP A 52 -7.96 5.91 -13.76
CA ASP A 52 -8.74 4.70 -13.52
C ASP A 52 -8.90 3.90 -14.82
N LYS A 53 -9.05 2.58 -14.68
CA LYS A 53 -9.24 1.64 -15.80
C LYS A 53 -8.13 1.69 -16.85
N ILE A 54 -6.88 1.79 -16.41
CA ILE A 54 -5.71 1.66 -17.29
C ILE A 54 -5.79 0.30 -17.99
N ALA A 55 -5.81 0.34 -19.32
CA ALA A 55 -6.15 -0.79 -20.18
C ALA A 55 -5.27 -0.81 -21.43
N ALA A 56 -5.21 -1.99 -22.04
CA ALA A 56 -4.67 -2.14 -23.38
C ALA A 56 -5.53 -1.37 -24.40
N HIS A 57 -4.89 -0.66 -25.32
CA HIS A 57 -5.52 -0.02 -26.47
C HIS A 57 -4.69 -0.32 -27.73
N ASP A 58 -5.37 -0.56 -28.85
CA ASP A 58 -4.80 -0.86 -30.16
C ASP A 58 -3.67 -1.91 -30.13
N GLU A 59 -2.40 -1.45 -30.19
CA GLU A 59 -1.17 -2.24 -30.28
C GLU A 59 -0.40 -2.33 -28.95
N GLN A 60 -0.92 -1.76 -27.87
CA GLN A 60 -0.25 -1.61 -26.59
C GLN A 60 -0.85 -2.54 -25.53
N THR A 61 0.00 -3.23 -24.75
CA THR A 61 -0.50 -4.03 -23.61
C THR A 61 -0.92 -3.14 -22.45
N GLY A 62 -1.73 -3.67 -21.51
CA GLY A 62 -2.09 -2.91 -20.30
C GLY A 62 -0.89 -2.58 -19.39
N ASP A 63 0.21 -3.32 -19.52
CA ASP A 63 1.47 -3.03 -18.85
C ASP A 63 2.20 -1.86 -19.50
N ASP A 64 2.25 -1.83 -20.83
CA ASP A 64 2.86 -0.73 -21.57
C ASP A 64 2.08 0.58 -21.33
N ALA A 65 0.74 0.54 -21.31
CA ALA A 65 -0.09 1.70 -21.01
C ALA A 65 0.14 2.22 -19.57
N LEU A 66 0.31 1.31 -18.61
CA LEU A 66 0.67 1.69 -17.23
C LEU A 66 2.05 2.35 -17.19
N LEU A 67 3.04 1.78 -17.86
CA LEU A 67 4.40 2.32 -17.89
C LEU A 67 4.43 3.69 -18.56
N GLU A 68 3.67 3.91 -19.63
CA GLU A 68 3.52 5.21 -20.28
C GLU A 68 3.03 6.29 -19.30
N VAL A 69 1.94 6.03 -18.57
CA VAL A 69 1.42 6.96 -17.56
C VAL A 69 2.47 7.24 -16.47
N VAL A 70 3.17 6.20 -16.00
CA VAL A 70 4.24 6.38 -15.00
C VAL A 70 5.40 7.22 -15.57
N HIS A 71 5.79 7.02 -16.82
CA HIS A 71 6.84 7.79 -17.47
C HIS A 71 6.44 9.25 -17.71
N GLU A 72 5.20 9.52 -18.09
CA GLU A 72 4.65 10.88 -18.21
C GLU A 72 4.73 11.61 -16.86
N LEU A 73 4.27 10.95 -15.79
CA LEU A 73 4.31 11.51 -14.44
C LEU A 73 5.74 11.73 -13.92
N ARG A 74 6.72 10.97 -14.41
CA ARG A 74 8.16 11.16 -14.13
C ARG A 74 8.79 12.31 -14.93
N GLY A 75 8.34 12.56 -16.16
CA GLY A 75 8.89 13.58 -17.06
C GLY A 75 8.63 15.03 -16.64
N ILE A 76 7.79 15.24 -15.62
CA ILE A 76 7.43 16.55 -15.10
C ILE A 76 8.45 17.01 -14.04
N SER A 77 8.62 18.33 -13.88
CA SER A 77 9.66 19.10 -13.17
C SER A 77 10.24 18.58 -11.84
N HIS A 78 9.56 17.68 -11.13
CA HIS A 78 9.95 17.19 -9.80
C HIS A 78 10.17 15.67 -9.71
N GLY A 79 9.98 14.94 -10.82
CA GLY A 79 10.09 13.48 -10.86
C GLY A 79 9.08 12.78 -9.94
N VAL A 80 9.21 11.47 -9.79
CA VAL A 80 8.46 10.69 -8.79
C VAL A 80 9.42 10.26 -7.69
N HIS A 81 9.09 10.57 -6.45
CA HIS A 81 9.91 10.27 -5.28
C HIS A 81 9.71 8.83 -4.79
N MET A 82 8.46 8.40 -4.68
CA MET A 82 8.11 7.06 -4.21
C MET A 82 6.77 6.60 -4.78
N MET A 83 6.58 5.28 -4.92
CA MET A 83 5.32 4.67 -5.31
C MET A 83 4.89 3.58 -4.34
N GLY A 84 3.68 3.71 -3.79
CA GLY A 84 3.01 2.67 -3.03
C GLY A 84 2.29 1.69 -3.96
N VAL A 85 2.38 0.39 -3.71
CA VAL A 85 1.82 -0.65 -4.58
C VAL A 85 1.00 -1.66 -3.77
N ASN A 86 -0.26 -1.90 -4.15
CA ASN A 86 -1.12 -2.93 -3.53
C ASN A 86 -0.92 -4.33 -4.11
N VAL A 87 0.34 -4.78 -4.17
CA VAL A 87 0.72 -6.13 -4.57
C VAL A 87 2.02 -6.49 -3.85
N PRO A 88 2.21 -7.76 -3.46
CA PRO A 88 3.50 -8.26 -3.02
C PRO A 88 4.66 -7.83 -3.92
N LEU A 89 5.63 -7.11 -3.34
CA LEU A 89 6.85 -6.73 -4.06
C LEU A 89 7.91 -7.83 -4.02
N GLU A 90 7.83 -8.75 -3.06
CA GLU A 90 8.76 -9.85 -2.86
C GLU A 90 8.03 -11.20 -2.87
N LEU A 91 8.74 -12.25 -3.29
CA LEU A 91 8.22 -13.62 -3.33
C LEU A 91 8.27 -14.28 -1.95
N PRO A 92 7.41 -15.29 -1.69
CA PRO A 92 7.53 -16.17 -0.54
C PRO A 92 8.92 -16.80 -0.41
N PRO A 93 9.42 -17.02 0.82
CA PRO A 93 10.79 -17.48 1.05
C PRO A 93 11.09 -18.84 0.41
N CYS A 94 10.11 -19.73 0.27
CA CYS A 94 10.35 -21.02 -0.39
C CYS A 94 10.33 -20.98 -1.92
N LEU A 95 9.96 -19.86 -2.55
CA LEU A 95 10.04 -19.70 -4.02
C LEU A 95 11.41 -19.19 -4.46
N VAL A 96 12.20 -18.68 -3.52
CA VAL A 96 13.57 -18.20 -3.74
C VAL A 96 14.62 -19.13 -3.11
N CYS A 97 14.20 -20.14 -2.35
CA CYS A 97 15.07 -21.17 -1.78
C CYS A 97 15.35 -22.29 -2.81
N THR A 98 16.21 -23.23 -2.42
CA THR A 98 16.43 -24.52 -3.11
C THR A 98 15.74 -25.71 -2.41
N CYS A 99 14.89 -25.43 -1.43
CA CYS A 99 14.22 -26.39 -0.59
C CYS A 99 13.09 -27.13 -1.32
N THR A 100 13.00 -28.44 -1.13
CA THR A 100 12.05 -29.33 -1.84
C THR A 100 10.92 -29.85 -0.96
N THR A 101 10.94 -29.57 0.34
CA THR A 101 9.97 -30.06 1.32
C THR A 101 9.36 -28.92 2.14
N SER A 102 8.25 -29.20 2.83
CA SER A 102 7.61 -28.29 3.79
C SER A 102 8.48 -27.99 5.02
N GLU A 103 9.52 -28.80 5.26
CA GLU A 103 10.52 -28.63 6.33
C GLU A 103 11.66 -27.67 5.95
N CYS A 104 11.39 -26.72 5.06
CA CYS A 104 12.36 -25.70 4.64
C CYS A 104 13.03 -25.02 5.84
N SER A 105 14.35 -25.12 5.96
CA SER A 105 15.13 -24.58 7.08
C SER A 105 15.63 -23.15 6.88
N THR A 106 15.17 -22.44 5.84
CA THR A 106 15.56 -21.04 5.61
C THR A 106 15.27 -20.18 6.85
N PRO A 107 16.05 -19.11 7.08
CA PRO A 107 15.83 -18.24 8.23
C PRO A 107 14.38 -17.70 8.30
N ALA A 108 13.81 -17.32 7.16
CA ALA A 108 12.43 -16.84 7.08
C ALA A 108 11.39 -17.94 7.40
N ALA A 109 11.49 -19.13 6.80
CA ALA A 109 10.54 -20.22 7.08
C ALA A 109 10.64 -20.69 8.54
N SER A 110 11.86 -20.74 9.10
CA SER A 110 12.09 -21.05 10.51
C SER A 110 11.50 -19.97 11.43
N TRP A 111 11.67 -18.69 11.09
CA TRP A 111 11.02 -17.58 11.78
C TRP A 111 9.51 -17.72 11.75
N MET A 112 8.90 -18.02 10.59
CA MET A 112 7.45 -18.18 10.46
C MET A 112 6.91 -19.27 11.38
N ARG A 113 7.56 -20.44 11.44
CA ARG A 113 7.15 -21.54 12.33
C ARG A 113 7.26 -21.16 13.80
N ALA A 114 8.38 -20.55 14.19
CA ALA A 114 8.61 -20.12 15.55
C ALA A 114 7.57 -19.06 15.98
N PHE A 115 7.34 -18.06 15.14
CA PHE A 115 6.42 -16.96 15.36
C PHE A 115 4.97 -17.43 15.52
N VAL A 116 4.52 -18.36 14.66
CA VAL A 116 3.17 -18.92 14.75
C VAL A 116 3.01 -19.78 16.01
N LYS A 117 4.01 -20.61 16.34
CA LYS A 117 4.02 -21.40 17.58
C LYS A 117 3.94 -20.50 18.81
N GLU A 118 4.70 -19.42 18.85
CA GLU A 118 4.66 -18.45 19.95
C GLU A 118 3.31 -17.75 20.04
N SER A 119 2.75 -17.32 18.91
CA SER A 119 1.47 -16.61 18.89
C SER A 119 0.32 -17.51 19.36
N ALA A 120 0.32 -18.78 18.94
CA ALA A 120 -0.65 -19.79 19.39
C ALA A 120 -0.67 -20.02 20.91
N LEU A 121 0.46 -19.84 21.58
CA LEU A 121 0.56 -19.99 23.04
C LEU A 121 0.01 -18.79 23.80
N LYS A 122 -0.10 -17.63 23.15
CA LYS A 122 -0.51 -16.36 23.78
C LYS A 122 -2.00 -16.07 23.61
N THR A 123 -2.67 -16.70 22.66
CA THR A 123 -4.08 -16.44 22.37
C THR A 123 -4.97 -17.39 23.19
N ASP A 124 -5.77 -16.82 24.10
CA ASP A 124 -6.74 -17.55 24.95
C ASP A 124 -7.95 -18.07 24.14
N ARG A 125 -8.10 -17.57 22.91
CA ARG A 125 -9.04 -18.09 21.92
C ARG A 125 -8.40 -19.31 21.27
N ASN A 126 -9.17 -20.40 21.15
CA ASN A 126 -8.88 -21.62 20.39
C ASN A 126 -8.61 -21.33 18.88
N VAL A 127 -7.65 -20.46 18.57
CA VAL A 127 -7.21 -20.16 17.22
C VAL A 127 -6.47 -21.39 16.76
N ARG A 128 -7.17 -22.24 15.99
CA ARG A 128 -6.53 -23.36 15.32
C ARG A 128 -5.37 -22.82 14.52
N VAL A 129 -4.16 -23.15 14.96
CA VAL A 129 -2.92 -22.83 14.26
C VAL A 129 -3.04 -23.41 12.87
N LYS A 130 -3.30 -22.55 11.88
CA LYS A 130 -3.28 -22.97 10.48
C LYS A 130 -1.85 -23.34 10.15
N GLU A 131 -1.68 -24.48 9.49
CA GLU A 131 -0.39 -24.89 8.94
C GLU A 131 0.14 -23.75 8.05
N ILE A 132 1.41 -23.41 8.22
CA ILE A 132 2.04 -22.38 7.39
C ILE A 132 2.41 -22.97 6.03
N THR A 133 2.27 -22.16 4.99
CA THR A 133 2.64 -22.52 3.62
C THR A 133 3.71 -21.55 3.14
N PRO A 134 4.99 -21.71 3.51
CA PRO A 134 6.05 -20.73 3.21
C PRO A 134 6.37 -20.59 1.71
N TYR A 135 5.71 -21.38 0.85
CA TYR A 135 5.72 -21.27 -0.60
C TYR A 135 4.56 -20.40 -1.16
N THR A 136 3.50 -20.14 -0.39
CA THR A 136 2.46 -19.15 -0.74
C THR A 136 2.47 -17.91 0.14
N GLN A 137 2.95 -18.05 1.38
CA GLN A 137 2.90 -17.04 2.43
C GLN A 137 4.26 -16.38 2.69
N ARG A 138 4.22 -15.14 3.14
CA ARG A 138 5.38 -14.38 3.65
C ARG A 138 5.28 -14.10 5.15
N PRO A 139 6.42 -13.88 5.82
CA PRO A 139 6.46 -13.43 7.22
C PRO A 139 5.53 -12.25 7.56
N VAL A 140 5.38 -11.27 6.67
CA VAL A 140 4.55 -10.08 6.91
C VAL A 140 3.07 -10.41 7.06
N GLU A 141 2.57 -11.41 6.33
CA GLU A 141 1.18 -11.84 6.39
C GLU A 141 0.86 -12.49 7.74
N LEU A 142 1.80 -13.27 8.28
CA LEU A 142 1.68 -13.83 9.62
C LEU A 142 1.78 -12.73 10.68
N TRP A 143 2.71 -11.79 10.52
CA TRP A 143 2.84 -10.65 11.43
C TRP A 143 1.53 -9.86 11.53
N VAL A 144 0.98 -9.42 10.40
CA VAL A 144 -0.27 -8.67 10.38
C VAL A 144 -1.41 -9.50 10.98
N ARG A 145 -1.51 -10.79 10.64
CA ARG A 145 -2.54 -11.69 11.18
C ARG A 145 -2.54 -11.77 12.70
N TYR A 146 -1.37 -12.04 13.30
CA TYR A 146 -1.25 -12.40 14.72
C TYR A 146 -0.81 -11.23 15.63
N LYS A 147 -0.40 -10.09 15.09
CA LYS A 147 0.01 -8.92 15.90
C LYS A 147 -0.78 -7.67 15.63
N VAL A 148 -1.30 -7.51 14.41
CA VAL A 148 -2.04 -6.31 14.06
C VAL A 148 -3.53 -6.58 14.14
N LEU A 149 -4.04 -7.55 13.37
CA LEU A 149 -5.48 -7.83 13.30
C LEU A 149 -6.07 -8.31 14.62
N GLU A 150 -5.30 -8.99 15.47
CA GLU A 150 -5.78 -9.40 16.81
C GLU A 150 -6.13 -8.23 17.72
N ASN A 151 -5.55 -7.05 17.47
CA ASN A 151 -5.77 -5.83 18.26
C ASN A 151 -6.78 -4.88 17.61
N LEU A 152 -7.33 -5.21 16.44
CA LEU A 152 -8.32 -4.40 15.76
C LEU A 152 -9.73 -4.70 16.27
N THR A 153 -10.61 -3.70 16.19
CA THR A 153 -12.04 -3.92 16.42
C THR A 153 -12.64 -4.74 15.26
N PRO A 154 -13.74 -5.47 15.48
CA PRO A 154 -14.36 -6.31 14.45
C PRO A 154 -14.67 -5.59 13.13
N GLU A 155 -15.00 -4.28 13.20
CA GLU A 155 -15.33 -3.46 12.04
C GLU A 155 -14.13 -3.16 11.13
N LEU A 156 -12.91 -3.31 11.66
CA LEU A 156 -11.64 -3.07 10.96
C LEU A 156 -10.91 -4.36 10.58
N MET A 157 -11.48 -5.52 10.93
CA MET A 157 -10.91 -6.81 10.56
C MET A 157 -11.09 -7.07 9.05
N PHE A 158 -10.10 -7.69 8.44
CA PHE A 158 -10.16 -8.09 7.03
C PHE A 158 -9.38 -9.37 6.77
N GLU A 159 -9.74 -10.07 5.70
CA GLU A 159 -9.00 -11.22 5.20
C GLU A 159 -7.70 -10.78 4.53
N ILE A 160 -6.61 -11.46 4.90
CA ILE A 160 -5.27 -11.28 4.32
C ILE A 160 -5.15 -12.20 3.12
N ASP A 161 -4.96 -11.60 1.95
CA ASP A 161 -4.59 -12.33 0.74
C ASP A 161 -3.10 -12.69 0.78
N GLU A 162 -2.78 -13.99 0.74
CA GLU A 162 -1.40 -14.49 0.71
C GLU A 162 -0.70 -14.11 -0.59
N ALA A 163 0.62 -13.88 -0.55
CA ALA A 163 1.34 -13.36 -1.71
C ALA A 163 1.20 -14.20 -2.98
N LEU A 164 1.20 -15.53 -2.86
CA LEU A 164 0.89 -16.45 -3.96
C LEU A 164 -0.39 -17.26 -3.69
N GLY A 165 -1.35 -16.69 -2.97
CA GLY A 165 -2.72 -17.18 -2.93
C GLY A 165 -3.46 -16.93 -4.25
N GLY A 166 -4.64 -17.54 -4.42
CA GLY A 166 -5.38 -17.52 -5.70
C GLY A 166 -5.63 -16.13 -6.29
N THR A 167 -5.83 -15.11 -5.44
CA THR A 167 -6.07 -13.72 -5.86
C THR A 167 -4.78 -12.97 -6.21
N LYS A 168 -3.77 -13.02 -5.33
CA LYS A 168 -2.55 -12.20 -5.46
C LYS A 168 -1.46 -12.85 -6.30
N ALA A 169 -1.41 -14.18 -6.45
CA ALA A 169 -0.39 -14.87 -7.26
C ALA A 169 -0.17 -14.28 -8.67
N PRO A 170 -1.21 -14.09 -9.52
CA PRO A 170 -1.02 -13.50 -10.84
C PRO A 170 -0.53 -12.04 -10.79
N LEU A 171 -0.95 -11.30 -9.76
CA LEU A 171 -0.56 -9.91 -9.57
C LEU A 171 0.90 -9.80 -9.12
N THR A 172 1.33 -10.66 -8.21
CA THR A 172 2.72 -10.77 -7.74
C THR A 172 3.67 -11.09 -8.90
N ALA A 173 3.27 -12.01 -9.79
CA ALA A 173 4.03 -12.31 -11.01
C ALA A 173 4.11 -11.10 -11.95
N ARG A 174 2.98 -10.43 -12.19
CA ARG A 174 2.90 -9.19 -13.01
C ARG A 174 3.78 -8.08 -12.43
N MET A 175 3.72 -7.84 -11.13
CA MET A 175 4.53 -6.82 -10.46
C MET A 175 6.02 -7.16 -10.50
N SER A 176 6.38 -8.43 -10.33
CA SER A 176 7.78 -8.89 -10.48
C SER A 176 8.34 -8.66 -11.88
N PHE A 177 7.50 -8.73 -12.92
CA PHE A 177 7.86 -8.33 -14.28
C PHE A 177 8.00 -6.81 -14.41
N LEU A 178 7.01 -6.03 -13.96
CA LEU A 178 7.00 -4.57 -14.02
C LEU A 178 8.16 -3.91 -13.26
N LYS A 179 8.60 -4.49 -12.12
CA LYS A 179 9.77 -4.02 -11.35
C LYS A 179 11.02 -3.86 -12.21
N ARG A 180 11.18 -4.64 -13.27
CA ARG A 180 12.34 -4.58 -14.19
C ARG A 180 12.37 -3.30 -15.02
N SER A 181 11.20 -2.69 -15.27
CA SER A 181 11.06 -1.41 -15.97
C SER A 181 10.98 -0.21 -15.01
N LEU A 182 10.87 -0.48 -13.70
CA LEU A 182 10.70 0.52 -12.64
C LEU A 182 11.92 0.60 -11.71
N THR A 183 13.12 0.24 -12.19
CA THR A 183 14.33 0.07 -11.35
C THR A 183 14.77 1.33 -10.61
N ASP A 184 14.49 2.50 -11.16
CA ASP A 184 14.90 3.78 -10.58
C ASP A 184 13.85 4.38 -9.64
N LEU A 185 12.74 3.67 -9.42
CA LEU A 185 11.64 4.14 -8.60
C LEU A 185 11.67 3.45 -7.24
N SER A 186 11.61 4.23 -6.17
CA SER A 186 11.44 3.68 -4.83
C SER A 186 10.03 3.11 -4.68
N LEU A 187 9.92 1.79 -4.61
CA LEU A 187 8.65 1.09 -4.43
C LEU A 187 8.47 0.67 -2.98
N VAL A 188 7.28 0.90 -2.44
CA VAL A 188 6.85 0.36 -1.14
C VAL A 188 5.58 -0.45 -1.31
N GLU A 189 5.48 -1.57 -0.61
CA GLU A 189 4.26 -2.38 -0.63
C GLU A 189 3.26 -1.78 0.36
N VAL A 190 2.01 -1.61 -0.07
CA VAL A 190 0.95 -1.04 0.77
C VAL A 190 -0.26 -1.93 0.72
N TRP A 191 -0.90 -2.19 1.87
CA TRP A 191 -2.22 -2.80 1.90
C TRP A 191 -3.26 -1.71 2.25
N PRO A 192 -4.11 -1.28 1.31
CA PRO A 192 -5.09 -0.21 1.55
C PRO A 192 -6.01 -0.51 2.74
N LYS A 193 -6.44 -1.77 2.88
CA LYS A 193 -7.25 -2.21 4.03
C LYS A 193 -6.52 -1.99 5.37
N LEU A 194 -5.24 -2.35 5.42
CA LEU A 194 -4.41 -2.17 6.61
C LEU A 194 -4.17 -0.69 6.92
N SER A 195 -4.00 0.12 5.87
CA SER A 195 -3.78 1.56 6.00
C SER A 195 -5.02 2.26 6.54
N ILE A 196 -6.20 1.97 5.97
CA ILE A 196 -7.48 2.45 6.50
C ILE A 196 -7.70 1.98 7.94
N ALA A 197 -7.48 0.69 8.23
CA ALA A 197 -7.65 0.17 9.59
C ALA A 197 -6.73 0.85 10.61
N SER A 198 -5.52 1.24 10.22
CA SER A 198 -4.55 1.92 11.09
C SER A 198 -4.88 3.40 11.27
N LEU A 199 -5.46 4.04 10.25
CA LEU A 199 -5.86 5.45 10.27
C LEU A 199 -7.23 5.68 10.89
N ALA A 200 -8.13 4.70 10.83
CA ALA A 200 -9.51 4.82 11.28
C ALA A 200 -9.70 5.44 12.68
N PRO A 201 -8.85 5.16 13.70
CA PRO A 201 -8.97 5.82 15.00
C PRO A 201 -8.73 7.35 15.00
N GLN A 202 -8.11 7.88 13.95
CA GLN A 202 -7.80 9.31 13.77
C GLN A 202 -8.80 10.02 12.85
N LEU A 203 -9.67 9.27 12.16
CA LEU A 203 -10.62 9.79 11.20
C LEU A 203 -11.99 9.90 11.87
N ASP A 204 -12.67 11.04 11.73
CA ASP A 204 -14.06 11.18 12.17
C ASP A 204 -15.02 10.50 11.19
N VAL A 205 -14.98 9.16 11.18
CA VAL A 205 -15.78 8.33 10.27
C VAL A 205 -16.63 7.33 11.02
N SER A 206 -17.84 7.12 10.52
CA SER A 206 -18.78 6.16 11.06
C SER A 206 -18.27 4.74 10.90
N LYS A 207 -18.59 3.91 11.89
CA LYS A 207 -18.36 2.45 11.82
C LYS A 207 -18.97 1.82 10.57
N ARG A 208 -20.13 2.34 10.14
CA ARG A 208 -20.82 1.86 8.93
C ARG A 208 -19.95 2.10 7.70
N ALA A 209 -19.38 3.30 7.55
CA ALA A 209 -18.50 3.60 6.43
C ALA A 209 -17.27 2.68 6.41
N LEU A 210 -16.64 2.48 7.56
CA LEU A 210 -15.49 1.57 7.70
C LEU A 210 -15.80 0.14 7.28
N MET A 211 -17.01 -0.35 7.54
CA MET A 211 -17.45 -1.69 7.15
C MET A 211 -17.82 -1.80 5.66
N SER A 212 -18.37 -0.72 5.07
CA SER A 212 -18.98 -0.80 3.73
C SER A 212 -18.20 -0.11 2.62
N TYR A 213 -17.09 0.60 2.89
CA TYR A 213 -16.34 1.35 1.86
C TYR A 213 -15.83 0.49 0.70
N ARG A 214 -15.71 -0.83 0.89
CA ARG A 214 -15.30 -1.78 -0.15
C ARG A 214 -16.48 -2.37 -0.93
N HIS A 215 -17.72 -2.12 -0.52
CA HIS A 215 -18.89 -2.54 -1.28
C HIS A 215 -18.92 -1.82 -2.63
N LEU A 216 -19.24 -2.53 -3.70
CA LEU A 216 -19.19 -1.97 -5.06
C LEU A 216 -20.19 -0.84 -5.24
N GLU A 217 -21.45 -1.07 -4.88
CA GLU A 217 -22.55 -0.11 -5.05
C GLU A 217 -22.72 0.78 -3.81
N GLU A 218 -22.90 0.17 -2.64
CA GLU A 218 -23.18 0.89 -1.39
C GLU A 218 -21.95 1.64 -0.84
N GLY A 219 -20.74 1.26 -1.27
CA GLY A 219 -19.50 1.82 -0.74
C GLY A 219 -19.20 3.23 -1.26
N VAL A 220 -19.98 3.77 -2.21
CA VAL A 220 -19.77 5.11 -2.77
C VAL A 220 -19.88 6.18 -1.67
N HIS A 221 -20.92 6.11 -0.84
CA HIS A 221 -21.12 7.05 0.26
C HIS A 221 -20.07 6.89 1.35
N ALA A 222 -19.71 5.66 1.69
CA ALA A 222 -18.67 5.37 2.67
C ALA A 222 -17.28 5.87 2.23
N ARG A 223 -16.96 5.76 0.93
CA ARG A 223 -15.73 6.34 0.36
C ARG A 223 -15.79 7.87 0.35
N ALA A 224 -16.96 8.49 0.14
CA ALA A 224 -17.10 9.94 0.21
C ALA A 224 -16.81 10.44 1.63
N GLU A 225 -17.41 9.81 2.63
CA GLU A 225 -17.19 10.11 4.05
C GLU A 225 -15.70 9.93 4.45
N LEU A 226 -15.04 8.86 4.00
CA LEU A 226 -13.60 8.69 4.21
C LEU A 226 -12.79 9.81 3.55
N LEU A 227 -13.12 10.22 2.32
CA LEU A 227 -12.40 11.30 1.64
C LEU A 227 -12.60 12.65 2.31
N GLU A 228 -13.80 12.94 2.81
CA GLU A 228 -14.09 14.13 3.61
C GLU A 228 -13.20 14.15 4.87
N ALA A 229 -13.13 13.05 5.61
CA ALA A 229 -12.22 12.93 6.76
C ALA A 229 -10.73 13.10 6.36
N PHE A 230 -10.30 12.57 5.22
CA PHE A 230 -8.93 12.81 4.71
C PHE A 230 -8.66 14.28 4.36
N VAL A 231 -9.66 15.00 3.83
CA VAL A 231 -9.54 16.43 3.52
C VAL A 231 -9.44 17.23 4.82
N GLU A 232 -10.28 16.92 5.80
CA GLU A 232 -10.38 17.65 7.07
C GLU A 232 -9.22 17.34 8.02
N ASP A 233 -8.97 16.06 8.32
CA ASP A 233 -8.01 15.63 9.34
C ASP A 233 -6.57 15.60 8.82
N HIS A 234 -6.39 15.35 7.52
CA HIS A 234 -5.08 15.17 6.91
C HIS A 234 -4.69 16.29 5.92
N GLY A 235 -5.56 17.29 5.71
CA GLY A 235 -5.26 18.47 4.90
C GLY A 235 -4.99 18.16 3.42
N ILE A 236 -5.60 17.09 2.90
CA ILE A 236 -5.46 16.68 1.51
C ILE A 236 -6.43 17.48 0.65
N PHE A 237 -5.92 18.18 -0.36
CA PHE A 237 -6.76 18.86 -1.33
C PHE A 237 -7.12 17.94 -2.49
N ILE A 238 -8.42 17.77 -2.73
CA ILE A 238 -8.98 16.92 -3.78
C ILE A 238 -9.98 17.73 -4.60
N TYR A 239 -9.82 17.75 -5.93
CA TYR A 239 -10.79 18.40 -6.81
C TYR A 239 -12.07 17.57 -6.92
N GLU A 240 -13.23 18.23 -7.05
CA GLU A 240 -14.56 17.60 -7.16
C GLU A 240 -14.62 16.47 -8.21
N ARG A 241 -13.96 16.68 -9.36
CA ARG A 241 -13.87 15.68 -10.43
C ARG A 241 -13.22 14.39 -9.95
N ASP A 242 -12.18 14.50 -9.13
CA ASP A 242 -11.41 13.35 -8.64
C ASP A 242 -12.07 12.72 -7.41
N VAL A 243 -12.79 13.49 -6.58
CA VAL A 243 -13.71 12.94 -5.56
C VAL A 243 -14.71 11.97 -6.21
N LYS A 244 -15.33 12.37 -7.33
CA LYS A 244 -16.26 11.48 -8.04
C LYS A 244 -15.60 10.19 -8.52
N LYS A 245 -14.37 10.25 -9.06
CA LYS A 245 -13.64 9.05 -9.49
C LYS A 245 -13.34 8.12 -8.30
N LEU A 246 -12.79 8.67 -7.22
CA LEU A 246 -12.40 7.91 -6.02
C LEU A 246 -13.61 7.30 -5.30
N THR A 247 -14.74 8.01 -5.25
CA THR A 247 -15.97 7.48 -4.65
C THR A 247 -16.63 6.42 -5.51
N GLN A 248 -16.55 6.50 -6.84
CA GLN A 248 -17.20 5.53 -7.73
C GLN A 248 -16.34 4.29 -8.03
N SER A 249 -15.03 4.37 -7.87
CA SER A 249 -14.10 3.29 -8.20
C SER A 249 -13.28 2.86 -6.98
N LEU A 250 -13.54 1.65 -6.49
CA LEU A 250 -12.76 1.07 -5.38
C LEU A 250 -11.27 0.96 -5.74
N THR A 251 -10.94 0.66 -7.01
CA THR A 251 -9.55 0.55 -7.45
C THR A 251 -8.85 1.91 -7.44
N ALA A 252 -9.54 2.96 -7.86
CA ALA A 252 -9.06 4.34 -7.75
C ALA A 252 -8.85 4.76 -6.29
N PHE A 253 -9.80 4.43 -5.41
CA PHE A 253 -9.69 4.68 -3.98
C PHE A 253 -8.49 3.95 -3.34
N ASP A 254 -8.34 2.66 -3.61
CA ASP A 254 -7.21 1.87 -3.11
C ASP A 254 -5.86 2.40 -3.63
N ALA A 255 -5.80 2.86 -4.88
CA ALA A 255 -4.63 3.55 -5.45
C ALA A 255 -4.32 4.86 -4.73
N PHE A 256 -5.33 5.68 -4.40
CA PHE A 256 -5.14 6.89 -3.58
C PHE A 256 -4.55 6.58 -2.21
N ILE A 257 -5.08 5.55 -1.51
CA ILE A 257 -4.54 5.12 -0.21
C ILE A 257 -3.09 4.63 -0.32
N CYS A 258 -2.74 3.95 -1.42
CA CYS A 258 -1.34 3.57 -1.69
C CYS A 258 -0.43 4.80 -1.82
N ALA A 259 -0.85 5.82 -2.59
CA ALA A 259 -0.08 7.04 -2.76
C ALA A 259 0.10 7.78 -1.43
N TYR A 260 -0.97 7.86 -0.65
CA TYR A 260 -0.94 8.52 0.66
C TYR A 260 -0.02 7.78 1.65
N THR A 261 -0.07 6.45 1.66
CA THR A 261 0.79 5.64 2.54
C THR A 261 2.26 5.73 2.13
N ALA A 262 2.56 5.83 0.83
CA ALA A 262 3.92 6.10 0.35
C ALA A 262 4.44 7.47 0.83
N LEU A 263 3.60 8.50 0.81
CA LEU A 263 3.93 9.80 1.39
C LEU A 263 4.21 9.70 2.90
N LEU A 264 3.38 8.97 3.64
CA LEU A 264 3.60 8.76 5.06
C LEU A 264 4.87 7.96 5.34
N SER A 265 5.20 6.99 4.49
CA SER A 265 6.45 6.21 4.58
C SER A 265 7.67 7.11 4.40
N ASP A 266 7.69 7.98 3.40
CA ASP A 266 8.79 8.96 3.22
C ASP A 266 8.95 9.89 4.42
N GLN A 267 7.84 10.26 5.06
CA GLN A 267 7.83 11.07 6.28
C GLN A 267 8.19 10.28 7.55
N GLY A 268 8.45 8.98 7.46
CA GLY A 268 8.72 8.11 8.61
C GLY A 268 7.51 7.93 9.54
N ARG A 269 6.29 8.11 9.02
CA ARG A 269 5.00 7.99 9.73
C ARG A 269 4.33 6.63 9.54
N THR A 270 5.10 5.62 9.14
CA THR A 270 4.67 4.23 9.02
C THR A 270 5.34 3.35 10.07
N VAL A 271 4.71 2.22 10.36
CA VAL A 271 5.23 1.26 11.33
C VAL A 271 6.54 0.67 10.81
N LYS A 272 7.59 0.80 11.63
CA LYS A 272 8.90 0.21 11.32
C LYS A 272 8.84 -1.30 11.42
N MET A 273 9.51 -1.95 10.48
CA MET A 273 9.76 -3.38 10.52
C MET A 273 10.34 -3.80 11.88
N PRO A 274 9.76 -4.81 12.57
CA PRO A 274 10.15 -5.17 13.91
C PRO A 274 11.55 -5.81 13.94
N LYS A 275 12.23 -5.67 15.08
CA LYS A 275 13.57 -6.25 15.27
C LYS A 275 13.51 -7.77 15.12
N GLY A 276 14.43 -8.33 14.33
CA GLY A 276 14.52 -9.77 14.08
C GLY A 276 13.54 -10.29 13.01
N PHE A 277 12.80 -9.41 12.33
CA PHE A 277 11.99 -9.79 11.18
C PHE A 277 12.84 -10.17 9.96
N PRO A 278 12.44 -11.17 9.15
CA PRO A 278 13.16 -11.56 7.93
C PRO A 278 13.05 -10.49 6.82
N ALA A 279 13.87 -9.44 6.88
CA ALA A 279 13.78 -8.28 5.96
C ALA A 279 13.79 -8.63 4.46
N ALA A 280 14.53 -9.68 4.06
CA ALA A 280 14.62 -10.13 2.67
C ALA A 280 13.29 -10.62 2.07
N THR A 281 12.25 -10.88 2.89
CA THR A 281 10.93 -11.30 2.39
C THR A 281 9.97 -10.14 2.13
N GLY A 282 10.45 -8.90 2.22
CA GLY A 282 9.64 -7.69 2.05
C GLY A 282 8.85 -7.30 3.30
N TRP A 283 8.47 -6.03 3.33
CA TRP A 283 7.67 -5.40 4.38
C TRP A 283 6.49 -4.65 3.74
N VAL A 284 5.39 -4.54 4.47
CA VAL A 284 4.21 -3.77 4.06
C VAL A 284 4.20 -2.50 4.88
N GLU A 285 4.22 -1.36 4.21
CA GLU A 285 4.07 -0.05 4.82
C GLU A 285 2.61 0.17 5.21
N TYR A 286 2.40 0.59 6.45
CA TYR A 286 1.11 1.06 6.94
C TYR A 286 1.31 2.12 8.02
N PRO A 287 0.39 3.10 8.16
CA PRO A 287 0.53 4.21 9.08
C PRO A 287 0.65 3.76 10.54
N VAL A 288 1.40 4.53 11.33
CA VAL A 288 1.46 4.33 12.78
C VAL A 288 0.08 4.64 13.37
N ALA A 289 -0.49 3.69 14.14
CA ALA A 289 -1.67 3.94 14.96
C ALA A 289 -1.33 5.00 16.02
N PRO A 290 -2.27 5.87 16.43
CA PRO A 290 -1.96 6.88 17.44
C PRO A 290 -1.53 6.19 18.75
N GLU A 291 -0.54 6.76 19.44
CA GLU A 291 -0.38 6.44 20.85
C GLU A 291 -1.65 6.93 21.58
N PRO A 292 -2.21 6.14 22.52
CA PRO A 292 -3.34 6.61 23.30
C PRO A 292 -2.94 7.93 23.95
N SER A 293 -3.64 9.01 23.61
CA SER A 293 -3.47 10.27 24.31
C SER A 293 -3.72 10.00 25.79
N GLU A 294 -2.74 10.27 26.65
CA GLU A 294 -2.95 10.27 28.09
C GLU A 294 -4.01 11.34 28.40
N THR A 295 -5.27 10.89 28.49
CA THR A 295 -6.39 11.65 29.05
C THR A 295 -6.49 11.39 30.54
#